data_AF-A0A8S9PTV6-F1
#
_entry.id   AF-A0A8S9PTV6-F1
#
_cell.length_a   1.000
_cell.length_b   1.000
_cell.length_c   1.000
_cell.angle_alpha   90.00
_cell.angle_beta   90.00
_cell.angle_gamma   90.00
#
_symmetry.space_group_name_H-M   'P 1'
#
loop_
_entity.id
_entity.type
_entity.pdbx_description
1 polymer ?
#
loop_
_entity_poly.entity_id
_entity_poly.type
_entity_poly.pdbx_seq_one_letter_code
_entity_poly.pdbx_strand_id
1 'polypeptide(L)' 'MTPGETIAASSVDIKGSTAFEVSGTPVDCISLGLSGALFAWSKPILVISGINQGSSCGHQM' A
#
# COMPACT_ATOMS: atom_id res chain seq x y z
N MET A 1 0.61 7.63 7.36
CA MET A 1 1.73 6.83 7.88
C MET A 1 1.48 6.63 9.35
N THR A 2 1.93 5.52 9.93
CA THR A 2 1.80 5.25 11.36
C THR A 2 3.14 5.53 12.06
N PRO A 3 3.39 6.76 12.54
CA PRO A 3 4.68 7.13 13.16
C PRO A 3 4.83 6.50 14.56
N GLY A 4 6.06 6.07 14.88
CA GLY A 4 6.40 5.57 16.21
C GLY A 4 5.91 4.16 16.54
N GLU A 5 5.19 3.51 15.62
CA GLU A 5 4.70 2.14 15.77
C GLU A 5 5.38 1.18 14.78
N THR A 6 5.46 -0.10 15.16
CA THR A 6 5.88 -1.15 14.23
C THR A 6 4.68 -1.62 13.42
N ILE A 7 4.82 -1.62 12.10
CA ILE A 7 3.81 -2.14 11.17
C ILE A 7 4.26 -3.50 10.62
N ALA A 8 3.32 -4.43 10.51
CA ALA A 8 3.54 -5.75 9.93
C ALA A 8 3.14 -5.76 8.46
N ALA A 9 3.87 -6.53 7.64
CA ALA A 9 3.49 -6.86 6.28
C ALA A 9 3.53 -8.38 6.08
N SER A 10 2.44 -8.95 5.58
CA SER A 10 2.26 -10.38 5.37
C SER A 10 1.85 -10.66 3.94
N SER A 11 2.44 -11.69 3.33
CA SER A 11 2.04 -12.16 2.01
C SER A 11 0.61 -12.69 2.05
N VAL A 12 -0.20 -12.34 1.05
CA VAL A 12 -1.56 -12.85 0.90
C VAL A 12 -1.76 -13.44 -0.50
N ASP A 13 -2.63 -14.44 -0.60
CA ASP A 13 -2.93 -15.08 -1.87
C ASP A 13 -3.97 -14.25 -2.65
N ILE A 14 -3.50 -13.58 -3.70
CA ILE A 14 -4.34 -12.97 -4.72
C ILE A 14 -3.91 -13.55 -6.06
N LYS A 15 -4.85 -14.23 -6.73
CA LYS A 15 -4.59 -14.93 -7.97
C LYS A 15 -3.99 -13.99 -9.02
N GLY A 16 -2.76 -14.30 -9.44
CA GLY A 16 -2.07 -13.58 -10.51
C GLY A 16 -1.29 -12.34 -10.07
N SER A 17 -1.11 -12.12 -8.76
CA SER A 17 -0.31 -11.00 -8.25
C SER A 17 0.56 -11.38 -7.06
N THR A 18 1.66 -10.65 -6.88
CA THR A 18 2.37 -10.60 -5.60
C THR A 18 1.66 -9.59 -4.73
N ALA A 19 1.03 -10.04 -3.64
CA ALA A 19 0.20 -9.20 -2.78
C ALA A 19 0.63 -9.28 -1.32
N PHE A 20 0.48 -8.15 -0.62
CA PHE A 20 0.78 -8.01 0.79
C PHE A 20 -0.37 -7.30 1.50
N GLU A 21 -0.74 -7.82 2.66
CA GLU A 21 -1.51 -7.10 3.67
C GLU A 21 -0.53 -6.30 4.54
N VAL A 22 -0.89 -5.07 4.91
CA VAL A 22 -0.09 -4.21 5.80
C VAL A 22 -0.99 -3.75 6.93
N SER A 23 -0.51 -3.86 8.18
CA SER A 23 -1.28 -3.47 9.38
C SER A 23 -1.40 -1.96 9.60
N GLY A 24 -0.87 -1.15 8.68
CA GLY A 24 -0.79 0.31 8.76
C GLY A 24 -1.85 1.03 7.92
N THR A 25 -1.62 2.32 7.67
CA THR A 25 -2.48 3.15 6.83
C THR A 25 -2.17 2.96 5.33
N PRO A 26 -3.04 3.41 4.40
CA PRO A 26 -2.74 3.37 2.96
C PRO A 26 -1.41 4.04 2.57
N VAL A 27 -0.99 5.05 3.32
CA VAL A 27 0.31 5.73 3.11
C VAL A 27 1.48 4.81 3.46
N ASP A 28 1.33 3.95 4.46
CA ASP A 28 2.36 2.97 4.84
C ASP A 28 2.53 1.90 3.77
N CYS A 29 1.44 1.43 3.16
CA CYS A 29 1.48 0.50 2.02
C CYS A 29 2.37 1.04 0.89
N ILE A 30 2.17 2.32 0.53
CA ILE A 30 2.95 2.97 -0.52
C ILE A 30 4.41 3.15 -0.09
N SER A 31 4.64 3.54 1.16
CA SER A 31 5.99 3.77 1.70
C SER A 31 6.83 2.48 1.67
N LEU A 32 6.25 1.34 2.07
CA LEU A 32 6.89 0.03 2.00
C LEU A 32 7.08 -0.49 0.56
N GLY A 33 6.13 -0.22 -0.33
CA GLY A 33 6.24 -0.60 -1.74
C GLY A 33 7.33 0.17 -2.48
N LEU A 34 7.42 1.49 -2.24
CA LEU A 34 8.40 2.36 -2.90
C LEU A 34 9.81 2.27 -2.29
N SER A 35 9.94 1.86 -1.04
CA SER A 35 11.25 1.64 -0.40
C SER A 35 11.99 0.42 -0.97
N GLY A 36 11.30 -0.44 -1.72
CA GLY A 36 11.82 -1.71 -2.21
C GLY A 36 11.77 -2.83 -1.18
N ALA A 37 11.25 -2.58 0.04
CA ALA A 37 11.12 -3.61 1.07
C ALA A 37 10.18 -4.74 0.67
N LEU A 38 9.09 -4.41 -0.04
CA LEU A 38 8.11 -5.41 -0.52
C LEU A 38 8.39 -5.88 -1.96
N PHE A 39 9.04 -5.06 -2.78
CA PHE A 39 9.28 -5.32 -4.21
C PHE A 39 10.76 -5.12 -4.57
N ALA A 40 11.62 -6.00 -4.06
CA ALA A 40 13.08 -5.87 -4.15
C ALA A 40 13.66 -5.83 -5.58
N TRP A 41 12.92 -6.33 -6.58
CA TRP A 41 13.41 -6.51 -7.96
C TRP A 41 13.02 -5.39 -8.92
N SER A 42 12.08 -4.53 -8.56
CA SER A 42 11.67 -3.41 -9.40
C SER A 42 11.03 -2.30 -8.59
N LYS A 43 11.53 -1.08 -8.72
CA LYS A 43 10.83 0.09 -8.21
C LYS A 43 9.54 0.29 -9.00
N PRO A 44 8.38 0.50 -8.35
CA PRO A 44 7.14 0.78 -9.05
C PRO A 44 7.28 2.02 -9.94
N ILE A 45 6.84 1.92 -11.19
CA ILE A 45 6.78 3.04 -12.14
C ILE A 45 5.43 3.79 -12.10
N LEU A 46 4.40 3.15 -11.53
CA LEU A 46 3.05 3.65 -11.38
C LEU A 46 2.46 3.13 -10.07
N VAL A 47 1.73 3.99 -9.37
CA VAL A 47 0.96 3.62 -8.17
C VAL A 47 -0.50 3.95 -8.44
N ILE A 48 -1.38 2.97 -8.21
CA ILE A 48 -2.83 3.11 -8.34
C ILE A 48 -3.44 2.80 -6.97
N SER A 49 -4.34 3.66 -6.49
CA SER A 49 -5.10 3.46 -5.26
C SER A 49 -6.59 3.28 -5.59
N GLY A 50 -7.15 2.09 -5.33
CA GLY A 50 -8.57 1.80 -5.59
C GLY A 50 -8.88 0.35 -5.99
N ILE A 51 -10.08 0.06 -6.53
CA ILE A 51 -11.20 0.99 -6.79
C ILE A 51 -11.89 1.35 -5.47
N ASN A 52 -11.98 2.65 -5.17
CA ASN A 52 -12.63 3.12 -3.95
C ASN A 52 -14.15 2.91 -4.04
N GLN A 53 -14.77 2.41 -2.98
CA GLN A 53 -16.23 2.36 -2.87
C GLN A 53 -16.74 3.71 -2.35
N GLY A 54 -17.02 4.62 -3.27
CA GLY A 54 -17.46 5.99 -2.97
C GLY A 54 -16.66 7.03 -3.75
N SER A 55 -17.12 8.28 -3.71
CA SER A 55 -16.46 9.39 -4.40
C SER A 55 -15.38 10.04 -3.53
N SER A 56 -14.18 10.24 -4.08
CA SER A 56 -13.15 11.09 -3.50
C SER A 56 -13.16 12.46 -4.18
N CYS A 57 -14.23 13.23 -3.99
CA CYS A 57 -14.44 14.51 -4.66
C CYS A 57 -14.62 15.68 -3.68
N GLY A 58 -14.16 16.86 -4.07
CA GLY A 58 -14.22 18.07 -3.25
C GLY A 58 -13.21 18.06 -2.11
N HIS A 59 -13.29 19.08 -1.25
CA HIS A 59 -12.55 19.10 0.01
C HIS A 59 -13.52 18.67 1.11
N GLN A 60 -13.38 17.45 1.61
CA GLN A 60 -14.03 17.08 2.87
C GLN A 60 -13.19 17.71 4.00
N MET A 61 -13.80 18.59 4.79
CA MET A 61 -13.29 18.91 6.13
C MET A 61 -13.75 17.85 7.12
#